data_AF-A0A9X0D073-F1
#
_entry.id   AF-A0A9X0D073-F1
#
_cell.length_a   1.000
_cell.length_b   1.000
_cell.length_c   1.000
_cell.angle_alpha   90.00
_cell.angle_beta   90.00
_cell.angle_gamma   90.00
#
_symmetry.space_group_name_H-M   'P 1'
#
loop_
_entity.id
_entity.type
_entity.pdbx_description
1 polymer ?
#
loop_
_entity_poly.entity_id
_entity_poly.type
_entity_poly.pdbx_seq_one_letter_code
_entity_poly.pdbx_strand_id
1 'polypeptide(L)'
;MAEANNNTEGRKRWTAIVLTCQNKTSAHTFQKELEIHQSKGFFDKDVLLLTLEDPKARVGSGGASVNALLVVAEHLSAKAGYETLTLSVLDDANILIMHMGRDFPFSSCGRFFNTLPAKHIEESKETFA
;
A
#
# COMPACT_ATOMS: atom_id res chain seq x y z
N MET A 1 34.87 22.88 -12.38
CA MET A 1 34.77 21.70 -11.48
C MET A 1 33.30 21.38 -11.34
N ALA A 2 32.95 20.12 -11.57
CA ALA A 2 31.63 19.66 -11.97
C ALA A 2 30.51 19.96 -10.96
N GLU A 3 29.37 20.43 -11.47
CA GLU A 3 28.08 20.33 -10.81
C GLU A 3 27.71 18.85 -10.71
N ALA A 4 27.62 18.35 -9.48
CA ALA A 4 27.10 17.01 -9.23
C ALA A 4 25.59 17.03 -9.53
N ASN A 5 25.22 16.54 -10.71
CA ASN A 5 23.85 16.16 -11.02
C ASN A 5 23.40 15.08 -10.02
N ASN A 6 22.72 15.51 -8.96
CA ASN A 6 21.99 14.63 -8.06
C ASN A 6 20.76 14.09 -8.79
N ASN A 7 20.99 13.13 -9.68
CA ASN A 7 19.93 12.34 -10.29
C ASN A 7 19.48 11.25 -9.30
N THR A 8 18.92 11.67 -8.17
CA THR A 8 17.95 10.82 -7.47
C THR A 8 16.65 10.99 -8.22
N GLU A 9 16.35 10.09 -9.15
CA GLU A 9 14.95 9.82 -9.45
C GLU A 9 14.30 9.36 -8.14
N GLY A 10 13.75 10.34 -7.42
CA GLY A 10 13.29 10.18 -6.06
C GLY A 10 12.26 9.07 -6.02
N ARG A 11 12.48 8.07 -5.16
CA ARG A 11 11.54 6.98 -4.93
C ARG A 11 10.15 7.59 -4.72
N LYS A 12 9.24 7.39 -5.68
CA LYS A 12 7.89 7.94 -5.60
C LYS A 12 7.25 7.49 -4.29
N ARG A 13 6.83 8.47 -3.50
CA ARG A 13 6.20 8.26 -2.20
C ARG A 13 4.75 7.84 -2.40
N TRP A 14 4.32 6.80 -1.70
CA TRP A 14 2.92 6.38 -1.73
C TRP A 14 2.03 7.42 -1.05
N THR A 15 0.92 7.76 -1.70
CA THR A 15 -0.15 8.56 -1.12
C THR A 15 -1.13 7.66 -0.37
N ALA A 16 -1.45 6.50 -0.96
CA ALA A 16 -2.33 5.51 -0.36
C ALA A 16 -1.90 4.07 -0.72
N ILE A 17 -2.13 3.15 0.21
CA ILE A 17 -2.01 1.70 0.01
C ILE A 17 -3.32 1.07 0.45
N VAL A 18 -3.95 0.34 -0.47
CA VAL A 18 -5.26 -0.28 -0.26
C VAL A 18 -5.18 -1.78 -0.45
N LEU A 19 -5.67 -2.53 0.52
CA LEU A 19 -5.93 -3.96 0.40
C LEU A 19 -7.42 -4.17 0.19
N THR A 20 -7.84 -4.86 -0.87
CA THR A 20 -9.24 -5.30 -1.00
C THR A 20 -9.36 -6.78 -0.64
N CYS A 21 -10.47 -7.20 -0.05
CA CYS A 21 -10.69 -8.59 0.33
C CYS A 21 -12.17 -8.98 0.32
N GLN A 22 -12.48 -10.25 0.10
CA GLN A 22 -13.87 -10.72 0.05
C GLN A 22 -14.52 -11.00 1.42
N ASN A 23 -13.73 -11.09 2.49
CA ASN A 23 -14.18 -11.56 3.79
C ASN A 23 -13.92 -10.54 4.89
N LYS A 24 -14.98 -10.15 5.61
CA LYS A 24 -14.95 -9.24 6.75
C LYS A 24 -13.96 -9.64 7.85
N THR A 25 -13.83 -10.94 8.15
CA THR A 25 -12.89 -11.41 9.19
C THR A 25 -11.45 -11.12 8.77
N SER A 26 -11.12 -11.33 7.50
CA SER A 26 -9.80 -11.06 6.93
C SER A 26 -9.52 -9.55 6.86
N ALA A 27 -10.55 -8.72 6.60
CA ALA A 27 -10.41 -7.27 6.51
C ALA A 27 -9.80 -6.65 7.77
N HIS A 28 -10.31 -7.04 8.95
CA HIS A 28 -9.79 -6.55 10.23
C HIS A 28 -8.34 -6.98 10.46
N THR A 29 -8.00 -8.23 10.15
CA THR A 29 -6.62 -8.74 10.28
C THR A 29 -5.65 -7.99 9.38
N PHE A 30 -6.00 -7.75 8.12
CA PHE A 30 -5.15 -7.00 7.19
C PHE A 30 -4.97 -5.55 7.62
N GLN A 31 -6.04 -4.90 8.09
CA GLN A 31 -5.94 -3.53 8.60
C GLN A 31 -4.96 -3.46 9.78
N LYS A 32 -5.05 -4.41 10.71
CA LYS A 32 -4.13 -4.48 11.85
C LYS A 32 -2.68 -4.70 11.42
N GLU A 33 -2.45 -5.52 10.41
CA GLU A 33 -1.10 -5.78 9.90
C GLU A 33 -0.51 -4.53 9.21
N LEU A 34 -1.32 -3.77 8.46
CA LEU A 34 -0.91 -2.48 7.89
C LEU A 34 -0.50 -1.49 8.99
N GLU A 35 -1.30 -1.36 10.05
CA GLU A 35 -0.99 -0.50 11.21
C GLU A 35 0.31 -0.92 11.90
N ILE A 36 0.53 -2.22 12.10
CA ILE A 36 1.76 -2.75 12.70
C ILE A 36 2.97 -2.37 11.84
N HIS A 37 2.89 -2.54 10.52
CA HIS A 37 3.96 -2.18 9.61
C HIS A 37 4.23 -0.66 9.58
N GLN A 38 3.19 0.17 9.64
CA GLN A 38 3.35 1.63 9.76
C GLN A 38 4.02 2.01 11.09
N SER A 39 3.62 1.38 12.20
CA SER A 39 4.22 1.64 13.52
C SER A 39 5.70 1.26 13.59
N LYS A 40 6.11 0.25 12.81
CA LYS A 40 7.50 -0.21 12.67
C LYS A 40 8.30 0.63 11.65
N GLY A 41 7.67 1.60 10.98
CA GLY A 41 8.34 2.49 10.02
C GLY A 41 8.53 1.92 8.62
N PHE A 42 7.82 0.85 8.23
CA PHE A 42 7.84 0.35 6.85
C PHE A 42 7.08 1.27 5.88
N PHE A 43 6.10 2.00 6.40
CA PHE A 43 5.31 3.00 5.68
C PHE A 43 5.38 4.32 6.43
N ASP A 44 5.39 5.43 5.70
CA ASP A 44 5.33 6.75 6.32
C ASP A 44 3.98 6.97 7.01
N LYS A 45 3.97 7.81 8.06
CA LYS A 45 2.78 8.03 8.91
C LYS A 45 1.62 8.71 8.20
N ASP A 46 1.89 9.44 7.12
CA ASP A 46 0.92 10.20 6.34
C ASP A 46 0.39 9.45 5.12
N VAL A 47 0.94 8.25 4.83
CA VAL A 47 0.39 7.31 3.85
C VAL A 47 -0.97 6.84 4.35
N LEU A 48 -2.00 6.97 3.52
CA LEU A 48 -3.32 6.42 3.80
C LEU A 48 -3.30 4.90 3.67
N LEU A 49 -3.55 4.18 4.75
CA LEU A 49 -3.58 2.71 4.76
C LEU A 49 -5.02 2.22 4.98
N LEU A 50 -5.57 1.53 3.98
CA LEU A 50 -6.96 1.07 4.01
C LEU A 50 -7.06 -0.41 3.67
N THR A 51 -7.99 -1.09 4.34
CA THR A 51 -8.49 -2.40 3.96
C THR A 51 -9.97 -2.31 3.65
N LEU A 52 -10.37 -2.74 2.46
CA LEU A 52 -11.74 -2.65 1.96
C LEU A 52 -12.32 -4.03 1.71
N GLU A 53 -13.50 -4.28 2.28
CA GLU A 53 -14.27 -5.45 1.93
C GLU A 53 -14.95 -5.26 0.56
N ASP A 54 -14.95 -6.30 -0.27
CA ASP A 54 -15.68 -6.27 -1.53
C ASP A 54 -17.20 -6.18 -1.22
N PRO A 55 -17.94 -5.26 -1.86
CA PRO A 55 -19.34 -5.00 -1.51
C PRO A 55 -20.28 -6.18 -1.79
N LYS A 56 -19.84 -7.13 -2.62
CA LYS A 56 -20.52 -8.39 -2.90
C LYS A 56 -19.49 -9.50 -3.08
N ALA A 57 -19.91 -10.74 -2.86
CA ALA A 57 -19.09 -11.88 -3.26
C ALA A 57 -18.85 -11.86 -4.78
N ARG A 58 -17.61 -12.16 -5.20
CA ARG A 58 -17.22 -12.28 -6.62
C ARG A 58 -17.37 -10.99 -7.45
N VAL A 59 -17.17 -9.81 -6.86
CA VAL A 59 -17.14 -8.51 -7.57
C VAL A 59 -16.08 -8.49 -8.69
N GLY A 60 -15.04 -9.31 -8.56
CA GLY A 60 -13.92 -9.34 -9.49
C GLY A 60 -12.93 -8.20 -9.23
N SER A 61 -11.71 -8.32 -9.76
CA SER A 61 -10.65 -7.35 -9.51
C SER A 61 -11.03 -5.94 -9.95
N GLY A 62 -11.58 -5.78 -11.16
CA GLY A 62 -11.94 -4.46 -11.69
C GLY A 62 -12.96 -3.72 -10.82
N GLY A 63 -14.02 -4.40 -10.36
CA GLY A 63 -15.01 -3.80 -9.47
C GLY A 63 -14.41 -3.44 -8.10
N ALA A 64 -13.53 -4.28 -7.57
CA ALA A 64 -12.80 -4.01 -6.35
C ALA A 64 -11.84 -2.81 -6.51
N SER A 65 -11.18 -2.67 -7.66
CA SER A 65 -10.30 -1.54 -7.95
C SER A 65 -11.07 -0.23 -8.02
N VAL A 66 -12.23 -0.20 -8.69
CA VAL A 66 -13.08 1.00 -8.78
C VAL A 66 -13.62 1.40 -7.40
N ASN A 67 -14.08 0.42 -6.61
CA ASN A 67 -14.50 0.69 -5.23
C ASN A 67 -13.35 1.26 -4.38
N ALA A 68 -12.15 0.69 -4.51
CA ALA A 68 -10.97 1.18 -3.81
C ALA A 68 -10.59 2.61 -4.21
N LEU A 69 -10.62 2.94 -5.51
CA LEU A 69 -10.36 4.29 -5.99
C LEU A 69 -11.39 5.29 -5.48
N LEU A 70 -12.68 4.92 -5.48
CA LEU A 70 -13.74 5.76 -4.94
C LEU A 70 -13.48 6.10 -3.47
N VAL A 71 -13.25 5.09 -2.64
CA VAL A 71 -13.02 5.28 -1.20
C VAL A 71 -11.74 6.08 -0.93
N VAL A 72 -10.67 5.84 -1.70
CA VAL A 72 -9.44 6.66 -1.58
C VAL A 72 -9.71 8.11 -1.95
N ALA A 73 -10.42 8.36 -3.05
CA ALA A 73 -10.76 9.72 -3.47
C ALA A 73 -11.60 10.45 -2.41
N GLU A 74 -12.54 9.76 -1.75
CA GLU A 74 -13.31 10.31 -0.62
C GLU A 74 -12.40 10.71 0.55
N HIS A 75 -11.50 9.82 0.96
CA HIS A 75 -10.57 10.10 2.06
C HIS A 75 -9.62 11.25 1.74
N LEU A 76 -9.06 11.28 0.53
CA LEU A 76 -8.17 12.34 0.09
C LEU A 76 -8.91 13.67 -0.07
N SER A 77 -10.15 13.65 -0.56
CA SER A 77 -11.02 14.82 -0.63
C SER A 77 -11.26 15.41 0.76
N ALA A 78 -11.66 14.56 1.72
CA ALA A 78 -11.87 14.97 3.11
C ALA A 78 -10.58 15.49 3.77
N LYS A 79 -9.43 14.82 3.53
CA LYS A 79 -8.12 15.25 4.04
C LYS A 79 -7.69 16.61 3.48
N ALA A 80 -8.08 16.93 2.24
CA ALA A 80 -7.82 18.21 1.61
C ALA A 80 -8.87 19.30 1.96
N GLY A 81 -9.91 18.96 2.74
CA GLY A 81 -10.94 19.90 3.18
C GLY A 81 -12.06 20.15 2.16
N TYR A 82 -12.20 19.30 1.15
CA TYR A 82 -13.35 19.37 0.23
C TYR A 82 -14.60 18.77 0.89
N GLU A 83 -15.74 19.44 0.71
CA GLU A 83 -17.05 18.97 1.21
C GLU A 83 -17.71 17.93 0.29
N THR A 84 -17.22 17.82 -0.95
CA THR A 84 -17.73 16.88 -1.96
C THR A 84 -16.59 16.05 -2.54
N LEU A 85 -16.93 14.88 -3.10
CA LEU A 85 -15.98 14.03 -3.78
C LEU A 85 -15.32 14.78 -4.94
N THR A 86 -14.00 14.97 -4.86
CA THR A 86 -13.21 15.74 -5.82
C THR A 86 -12.15 14.83 -6.43
N LEU A 87 -12.17 14.63 -7.75
CA LEU A 87 -11.26 13.70 -8.42
C LEU A 87 -9.85 14.27 -8.63
N SER A 88 -9.66 15.59 -8.61
CA SER A 88 -8.34 16.21 -8.79
C SER A 88 -7.34 15.86 -7.68
N VAL A 89 -7.82 15.36 -6.54
CA VAL A 89 -6.94 14.81 -5.48
C VAL A 89 -6.17 13.57 -5.91
N LEU A 90 -6.56 12.95 -7.04
CA LEU A 90 -5.92 11.77 -7.60
C LEU A 90 -4.81 12.11 -8.61
N ASP A 91 -4.75 13.34 -9.13
CA ASP A 91 -3.88 13.71 -10.26
C ASP A 91 -2.39 13.43 -9.96
N ASP A 92 -1.95 13.73 -8.74
CA ASP A 92 -0.58 13.51 -8.26
C ASP A 92 -0.46 12.34 -7.26
N ALA A 93 -1.53 11.57 -7.08
CA ALA A 93 -1.57 10.51 -6.06
C ALA A 93 -0.90 9.23 -6.55
N ASN A 94 0.11 8.75 -5.82
CA ASN A 94 0.64 7.40 -6.02
C ASN A 94 -0.17 6.42 -5.16
N ILE A 95 -1.01 5.61 -5.80
CA ILE A 95 -1.92 4.69 -5.10
C ILE A 95 -1.55 3.25 -5.46
N LEU A 96 -1.33 2.43 -4.45
CA LEU A 96 -1.14 0.98 -4.59
C LEU A 96 -2.42 0.25 -4.18
N ILE A 97 -3.02 -0.51 -5.09
CA ILE A 97 -4.18 -1.36 -4.79
C ILE A 97 -3.77 -2.83 -4.94
N MET A 98 -4.02 -3.60 -3.89
CA MET A 98 -3.69 -5.02 -3.80
C MET A 98 -4.94 -5.84 -3.51
N HIS A 99 -5.22 -6.85 -4.34
CA HIS A 99 -6.45 -7.65 -4.23
C HIS A 99 -6.21 -9.00 -3.55
N MET A 100 -6.86 -9.21 -2.41
CA MET A 100 -6.96 -10.51 -1.73
C MET A 100 -8.16 -11.30 -2.25
N GLY A 101 -7.94 -12.02 -3.33
CA GLY A 101 -8.99 -12.79 -4.00
C GLY A 101 -9.45 -14.08 -3.29
N ARG A 102 -8.70 -14.58 -2.29
CA ARG A 102 -9.05 -15.80 -1.54
C ARG A 102 -8.41 -15.81 -0.17
N ASP A 103 -9.10 -16.45 0.78
CA ASP A 103 -8.53 -16.77 2.08
C ASP A 103 -7.61 -18.00 2.00
N PHE A 104 -6.58 -18.01 2.85
CA PHE A 104 -5.66 -19.14 3.01
C PHE A 104 -5.80 -19.70 4.43
N PRO A 105 -6.19 -20.99 4.61
CA PRO A 105 -6.51 -21.56 5.92
C PRO A 105 -5.40 -21.48 6.98
N PHE A 106 -4.15 -21.38 6.55
CA PHE A 106 -2.96 -21.33 7.42
C PHE A 106 -2.19 -20.02 7.31
N SER A 107 -2.80 -18.99 6.73
CA SER A 107 -2.18 -17.68 6.52
C SER A 107 -3.26 -16.61 6.61
N SER A 108 -3.52 -16.17 7.84
CA SER A 108 -4.56 -15.18 8.18
C SER A 108 -4.30 -13.82 7.53
N CYS A 109 -3.03 -13.45 7.33
CA CYS A 109 -2.59 -12.25 6.61
C CYS A 109 -2.33 -12.50 5.11
N GLY A 110 -2.61 -13.71 4.61
CA GLY A 110 -2.33 -14.13 3.24
C GLY A 110 -0.87 -13.93 2.82
N ARG A 111 -0.63 -13.74 1.53
CA ARG A 111 0.74 -13.70 0.98
C ARG A 111 1.41 -12.34 0.97
N PHE A 112 0.67 -11.26 1.23
CA PHE A 112 1.21 -9.88 1.13
C PHE A 112 2.20 -9.55 2.25
N PHE A 113 2.03 -10.15 3.42
CA PHE A 113 2.86 -9.89 4.60
C PHE A 113 3.89 -11.01 4.85
N ASN A 114 4.32 -11.69 3.80
CA ASN A 114 5.37 -12.70 3.92
C ASN A 114 6.72 -12.02 4.11
N THR A 115 7.40 -12.38 5.20
CA THR A 115 8.82 -12.06 5.37
C THR A 115 9.64 -12.85 4.34
N LEU A 116 10.33 -12.15 3.46
CA LEU A 116 11.32 -12.76 2.59
C LEU A 116 12.66 -12.88 3.33
N PRO A 117 13.44 -13.95 3.09
CA PRO A 117 14.80 -14.04 3.63
C PRO A 117 15.59 -12.80 3.21
N ALA A 118 16.25 -12.14 4.16
CA ALA A 118 17.12 -11.02 3.84
C ALA A 118 18.22 -11.49 2.88
N LYS A 119 18.44 -10.77 1.78
CA LYS A 119 19.60 -11.00 0.93
C LYS A 119 20.85 -10.69 1.76
N HIS A 120 21.73 -11.67 1.92
CA HIS A 120 23.05 -11.46 2.52
C HIS A 120 23.87 -10.57 1.58
N ILE A 121 24.27 -9.38 2.03
CA ILE A 121 25.26 -8.56 1.33
C ILE A 121 26.61 -8.98 1.90
N GLU A 122 27.34 -9.85 1.20
CA GLU A 122 28.79 -9.90 1.38
C GLU A 122 29.41 -8.80 0.56
N GLU A 123 29.78 -7.70 1.19
CA GLU A 123 30.91 -6.92 0.70
C GLU A 123 32.17 -7.60 1.22
N SER A 124 32.71 -8.54 0.44
CA SER A 124 34.11 -8.94 0.60
C SER A 124 34.97 -7.74 0.24
N LYS A 125 35.43 -7.01 1.26
CA LYS A 125 36.56 -6.10 1.11
C LYS A 125 37.80 -6.95 0.88
N GLU A 126 38.06 -7.33 -0.37
CA GLU A 126 39.39 -7.78 -0.77
C GLU A 126 40.35 -6.59 -0.64
N THR A 127 40.96 -6.48 0.53
CA THR A 127 42.13 -5.64 0.73
C THR A 127 43.31 -6.43 0.16
N PHE A 128 43.64 -6.20 -1.11
CA PHE A 128 44.95 -6.58 -1.62
C PHE A 128 45.96 -5.56 -1.09
N ALA A 129 46.79 -6.01 -0.16
CA ALA A 129 48.07 -5.38 0.17
C ALA A 129 49.18 -6.07 -0.63
#